data_AF-A0A0A1X4W2-F1
#
_entry.id   AF-A0A0A1X4W2-F1
#
_cell.length_a   1.000
_cell.length_b   1.000
_cell.length_c   1.000
_cell.angle_alpha   90.00
_cell.angle_beta   90.00
_cell.angle_gamma   90.00
#
_symmetry.space_group_name_H-M   'P 1'
#
loop_
_entity.id
_entity.type
_entity.pdbx_description
1 polymer ?
#
loop_
_entity_poly.entity_id
_entity_poly.type
_entity_poly.pdbx_seq_one_letter_code
_entity_poly.pdbx_strand_id
1 'polypeptide(L)'
;MLNIPYFRIYLVAILIGPRFFTNAYYYCNKESQLCGTSKHFMCDPNSVPKNGELLGLLPLTRKIKRLYVDRHNELRNKIAGGEQNFKGDGKFPKATRMREVIWD
;
A
#
# COMPACT_ATOMS: atom_id res chain seq x y z
N MET A 1 20.68 8.04 48.34
CA MET A 1 21.81 8.11 47.39
C MET A 1 21.32 7.64 46.02
N LEU A 2 21.09 8.56 45.09
CA LEU A 2 20.67 8.23 43.72
C LEU A 2 21.87 7.61 42.99
N ASN A 3 21.66 6.42 42.42
CA ASN A 3 22.70 5.58 41.83
C ASN A 3 23.13 6.17 40.46
N ILE A 4 24.14 7.05 40.49
CA ILE A 4 24.67 7.87 39.39
C ILE A 4 24.94 7.12 38.06
N PRO A 5 25.41 5.86 38.01
CA PRO A 5 25.68 5.20 36.73
C PRO A 5 24.42 4.89 35.91
N TYR A 6 23.27 4.72 36.56
CA TYR A 6 22.01 4.40 35.87
C TYR A 6 21.35 5.65 35.26
N PHE A 7 21.60 6.84 35.82
CA PHE A 7 21.01 8.09 35.36
C PHE A 7 21.35 8.39 33.89
N ARG A 8 22.60 8.12 33.47
CA ARG A 8 23.04 8.27 32.07
C ARG A 8 22.34 7.29 31.13
N ILE A 9 22.13 6.05 31.59
CA ILE A 9 21.41 5.02 30.82
C ILE A 9 19.94 5.41 30.64
N TYR A 10 19.29 5.90 31.70
CA TYR A 10 17.91 6.39 31.61
C TYR A 10 17.77 7.61 30.69
N LEU A 11 18.72 8.55 30.73
CA LEU A 11 18.75 9.71 29.82
C LEU A 11 18.86 9.27 28.35
N VAL A 12 19.72 8.31 28.04
CA VAL A 12 19.86 7.76 26.68
C VAL A 12 18.57 7.06 26.25
N ALA A 13 17.95 6.25 27.12
CA ALA A 13 16.69 5.59 26.81
C ALA A 13 15.54 6.57 26.53
N ILE A 14 15.44 7.66 27.31
CA ILE A 14 14.43 8.71 27.11
C ILE A 14 14.65 9.48 25.80
N LEU A 15 15.90 9.74 25.42
CA LEU A 15 16.23 10.46 24.18
C LEU A 15 15.98 9.62 22.91
N ILE A 16 16.06 8.29 23.00
CA ILE A 16 15.78 7.39 21.87
C ILE A 16 14.30 6.96 21.83
N GLY A 17 13.63 6.92 22.98
CA GLY A 17 12.20 6.58 23.16
C GLY A 17 11.22 7.20 22.14
N PRO A 18 11.26 8.51 21.84
CA PRO A 18 10.32 9.13 20.91
C PRO A 18 10.50 8.70 19.44
N ARG A 19 11.61 8.05 19.08
CA ARG A 19 11.82 7.53 17.71
C ARG A 19 11.13 6.20 17.45
N PHE A 20 10.48 5.61 18.46
CA PHE A 20 9.79 4.32 18.35
C PHE A 20 8.27 4.43 18.18
N PHE A 21 7.71 5.64 18.12
CA PHE A 21 6.29 5.80 17.85
C PHE A 21 6.04 5.73 16.33
N THR A 22 5.53 4.59 15.86
CA THR A 22 4.94 4.48 14.53
C THR A 22 3.48 4.88 14.62
N ASN A 23 3.06 5.83 13.79
CA ASN A 23 1.64 6.17 13.67
C ASN A 23 0.98 5.15 12.74
N ALA A 24 0.40 4.10 13.29
CA ALA A 24 -0.41 3.17 12.52
C ALA A 24 -1.85 3.69 12.39
N TYR A 25 -2.41 3.61 11.19
CA TYR A 25 -3.83 3.92 11.00
C TYR A 25 -4.70 2.76 11.47
N TYR A 26 -5.76 3.07 12.22
CA TYR A 26 -6.67 2.07 12.78
C TYR A 26 -7.94 1.97 11.94
N TYR A 27 -8.08 0.87 11.20
CA TYR A 27 -9.12 0.69 10.19
C TYR A 27 -10.48 0.19 10.74
N CYS A 28 -10.57 -0.24 12.01
CA CYS A 28 -11.69 -1.09 12.44
C CYS A 28 -12.94 -0.36 12.89
N ASN A 29 -12.84 0.94 13.16
CA ASN A 29 -13.97 1.76 13.60
C ASN A 29 -14.01 3.16 12.95
N LYS A 30 -13.11 3.45 12.01
CA LYS A 30 -12.94 4.80 11.44
C LYS A 30 -13.55 5.00 10.05
N GLU A 31 -14.00 3.95 9.39
CA GLU A 31 -14.42 4.02 7.98
C GLU A 31 -15.85 3.51 7.70
N SER A 32 -16.77 3.65 8.67
CA SER A 32 -18.17 3.24 8.47
C SER A 32 -18.87 3.95 7.30
N GLN A 33 -18.43 5.16 6.94
CA GLN A 33 -18.94 5.87 5.77
C GLN A 33 -18.47 5.27 4.44
N LEU A 34 -17.27 4.67 4.38
CA LEU A 34 -16.70 4.08 3.16
C LEU A 34 -17.04 2.59 3.05
N CYS A 35 -16.93 1.85 4.15
CA CYS A 35 -17.16 0.41 4.21
C CYS A 35 -18.63 0.03 4.49
N GLY A 36 -19.47 0.99 4.88
CA GLY A 36 -20.85 0.73 5.27
C GLY A 36 -20.94 -0.21 6.47
N THR A 37 -21.66 -1.32 6.30
CA THR A 37 -21.81 -2.39 7.32
C THR A 37 -20.71 -3.44 7.27
N SER A 38 -19.88 -3.46 6.22
CA SER A 38 -18.81 -4.43 6.05
C SER A 38 -17.59 -4.06 6.91
N LYS A 39 -16.94 -5.09 7.49
CA LYS A 39 -15.67 -4.89 8.20
C LYS A 39 -14.53 -4.69 7.19
N HIS A 40 -13.58 -3.82 7.53
CA HIS A 40 -12.36 -3.65 6.74
C HIS A 40 -11.52 -4.94 6.77
N PHE A 41 -10.90 -5.33 5.66
CA PHE A 41 -10.14 -6.60 5.56
C PHE A 41 -8.95 -6.68 6.55
N MET A 42 -8.36 -5.53 6.91
CA MET A 42 -7.30 -5.47 7.93
C MET A 42 -7.82 -5.73 9.36
N CYS A 43 -9.13 -5.69 9.58
CA CYS A 43 -9.79 -5.90 10.88
C CYS A 43 -10.39 -7.28 11.02
N ASP A 44 -10.68 -7.93 9.88
CA ASP A 44 -11.07 -9.33 9.83
C ASP A 44 -10.25 -10.04 8.75
N PRO A 45 -9.02 -10.49 9.05
CA PRO A 45 -8.15 -11.15 8.08
C PRO A 45 -8.76 -12.44 7.51
N ASN A 46 -9.66 -13.09 8.25
CA ASN A 46 -10.35 -14.31 7.81
C ASN A 46 -11.43 -14.03 6.76
N SER A 47 -11.86 -12.77 6.62
CA SER A 47 -12.81 -12.36 5.59
C SER A 47 -12.20 -12.34 4.19
N VAL A 48 -10.86 -12.31 4.08
CA VAL A 48 -10.17 -12.37 2.79
C VAL A 48 -10.15 -13.82 2.31
N PRO A 49 -10.85 -14.17 1.22
CA PRO A 49 -10.87 -15.55 0.74
C PRO A 49 -9.46 -15.97 0.33
N LYS A 50 -8.92 -17.00 1.01
CA LYS A 50 -7.66 -17.60 0.62
C LYS A 50 -7.91 -18.54 -0.55
N ASN A 51 -7.59 -18.08 -1.76
CA ASN A 51 -7.64 -18.92 -2.93
C ASN A 51 -6.21 -19.41 -3.27
N GLY A 52 -5.87 -20.61 -2.81
CA GLY A 52 -4.60 -21.28 -3.09
C GLY A 52 -3.66 -21.47 -1.91
N GLU A 53 -2.63 -22.28 -2.13
CA GLU A 53 -1.56 -22.54 -1.18
C GLU A 53 -0.45 -21.48 -1.31
N LEU A 54 0.06 -20.98 -0.18
CA LEU A 54 1.15 -20.01 -0.18
C LEU A 54 2.46 -20.74 -0.47
N LEU A 55 2.94 -20.65 -1.72
CA LEU A 55 4.19 -21.28 -2.12
C LEU A 55 5.44 -20.50 -1.67
N GLY A 56 5.31 -19.19 -1.47
CA GLY A 56 6.40 -18.34 -0.99
C GLY A 56 6.06 -16.86 -1.04
N LEU A 57 6.76 -16.07 -0.21
CA LEU A 57 6.68 -14.61 -0.21
C LEU A 57 7.95 -14.06 -0.85
N LEU A 58 7.80 -13.34 -1.95
CA LEU A 58 8.90 -12.59 -2.55
C LEU A 58 8.92 -11.17 -1.98
N PRO A 59 10.09 -10.63 -1.64
CA PRO A 59 10.18 -9.26 -1.15
C PRO A 59 9.77 -8.28 -2.25
N LEU A 60 8.81 -7.41 -1.93
CA LEU A 60 8.41 -6.27 -2.76
C LEU A 60 9.47 -5.17 -2.71
N THR A 61 10.62 -5.43 -3.33
CA THR A 61 11.72 -4.45 -3.44
C THR A 61 11.29 -3.26 -4.28
N ARG A 62 12.01 -2.13 -4.15
CA ARG A 62 11.77 -0.92 -4.97
C ARG A 62 11.77 -1.20 -6.47
N LYS A 63 12.67 -2.09 -6.94
CA LYS A 63 12.76 -2.47 -8.35
C LYS A 63 11.50 -3.22 -8.81
N ILE A 64 11.00 -4.15 -7.99
CA ILE A 64 9.78 -4.91 -8.28
C ILE A 64 8.55 -4.01 -8.26
N LYS A 65 8.41 -3.14 -7.25
CA LYS A 65 7.33 -2.13 -7.19
C LYS A 65 7.30 -1.25 -8.44
N ARG A 66 8.48 -0.75 -8.84
CA ARG A 66 8.63 0.06 -10.06
C ARG A 66 8.23 -0.72 -11.32
N LEU A 67 8.63 -1.97 -11.44
CA LEU A 67 8.24 -2.83 -12.57
C LEU A 67 6.71 -2.93 -12.70
N TYR A 68 5.98 -3.12 -11.60
CA TYR A 68 4.51 -3.15 -11.63
C TYR A 68 3.91 -1.80 -12.05
N VAL A 69 4.38 -0.70 -11.47
CA VAL A 69 3.87 0.65 -11.78
C VAL A 69 4.16 1.03 -13.23
N ASP A 70 5.39 0.83 -13.69
CA ASP A 70 5.81 1.15 -15.06
C ASP A 70 4.97 0.35 -16.07
N ARG A 71 4.72 -0.94 -15.80
CA ARG A 71 3.87 -1.78 -16.66
C ARG A 71 2.42 -1.31 -16.69
N HIS A 72 1.85 -0.90 -15.54
CA HIS A 72 0.49 -0.35 -15.51
C HIS A 72 0.42 0.97 -16.28
N ASN A 73 1.40 1.86 -16.12
CA ASN A 73 1.43 3.15 -16.81
C ASN A 73 1.61 2.99 -18.32
N GLU A 74 2.42 2.03 -18.79
CA GLU A 74 2.55 1.71 -20.21
C GLU A 74 1.19 1.31 -20.81
N LEU A 75 0.46 0.41 -20.15
CA LEU A 75 -0.86 -0.04 -20.61
C LEU A 75 -1.89 1.10 -20.58
N ARG A 76 -1.91 1.90 -19.52
CA ARG A 76 -2.78 3.08 -19.41
C ARG A 76 -2.49 4.10 -20.51
N ASN A 77 -1.22 4.29 -20.86
CA ASN A 77 -0.81 5.19 -21.94
C ASN A 77 -1.30 4.70 -23.30
N LYS A 78 -1.18 3.40 -23.61
CA LYS A 78 -1.70 2.82 -24.87
C LYS A 78 -3.21 2.99 -25.01
N ILE A 79 -3.95 2.78 -23.92
CA ILE A 79 -5.40 3.01 -23.89
C ILE A 79 -5.70 4.49 -24.08
N ALA A 80 -5.01 5.37 -23.34
CA ALA A 80 -5.21 6.82 -23.41
C ALA A 80 -4.88 7.42 -24.79
N GLY A 81 -3.87 6.88 -25.47
CA GLY A 81 -3.48 7.26 -26.84
C GLY A 81 -4.42 6.75 -27.93
N GLY A 82 -5.37 5.87 -27.58
CA GLY A 82 -6.25 5.21 -28.54
C GLY A 82 -5.51 4.23 -29.45
N GLU A 83 -4.42 3.63 -28.97
CA GLU A 83 -3.64 2.63 -29.69
C GLU A 83 -4.22 1.21 -29.50
N GLN A 84 -4.91 0.99 -28.38
CA GLN A 84 -5.45 -0.30 -27.99
C GLN A 84 -6.71 -0.64 -28.79
N ASN A 85 -6.77 -1.86 -29.36
CA ASN A 85 -7.96 -2.39 -30.01
C ASN A 85 -8.94 -2.99 -28.99
N PHE A 86 -10.23 -2.94 -29.30
CA PHE A 86 -11.27 -3.62 -28.53
C PHE A 86 -11.26 -5.13 -28.83
N LYS A 87 -11.89 -5.94 -27.96
CA LYS A 87 -12.21 -7.34 -28.29
C LYS A 87 -13.46 -7.32 -29.19
N GLY A 88 -13.25 -6.99 -30.46
CA GLY A 88 -14.25 -6.69 -31.49
C GLY A 88 -13.66 -5.75 -32.55
N ASP A 89 -14.50 -5.03 -33.28
CA ASP A 89 -14.03 -4.00 -34.23
C ASP A 89 -13.91 -2.64 -33.54
N GLY A 90 -12.76 -1.98 -33.71
CA GLY A 90 -12.51 -0.61 -33.26
C GLY A 90 -11.40 -0.45 -32.22
N LYS A 91 -11.08 0.82 -31.93
CA LYS A 91 -10.06 1.23 -30.96
C LYS A 91 -10.69 1.87 -29.73
N PHE A 92 -10.01 1.76 -28.59
CA PHE A 92 -10.38 2.54 -27.41
C PHE A 92 -10.33 4.03 -27.73
N PRO A 93 -11.31 4.83 -27.26
CA PRO A 93 -11.28 6.26 -27.46
C PRO A 93 -10.10 6.88 -26.72
N LYS A 94 -9.53 7.95 -27.29
CA LYS A 94 -8.47 8.72 -26.64
C LYS A 94 -8.99 9.33 -25.34
N ALA A 95 -8.19 9.26 -24.28
CA ALA A 95 -8.55 9.85 -23.00
C ALA A 95 -8.05 11.30 -22.94
N THR A 96 -8.93 12.24 -22.56
CA THR A 96 -8.55 13.64 -22.34
C THR A 96 -7.56 13.80 -21.19
N ARG A 97 -7.63 12.92 -20.18
CA ARG A 97 -6.73 12.96 -19.03
C ARG A 97 -6.57 11.59 -18.36
N MET A 98 -5.46 10.92 -18.63
CA MET A 98 -5.06 9.69 -17.95
C MET A 98 -3.70 9.88 -17.26
N ARG A 99 -3.69 10.15 -15.95
CA ARG A 99 -2.44 10.38 -15.21
C ARG A 99 -1.72 9.06 -14.93
N GLU A 100 -0.40 9.14 -14.82
CA GLU A 100 0.41 8.03 -14.30
C GLU A 100 0.03 7.72 -12.85
N VAL A 101 -0.04 6.43 -12.54
CA VAL A 101 -0.21 5.95 -11.16
C VAL A 101 1.14 5.89 -10.46
N ILE A 102 1.11 6.04 -9.15
CA ILE A 102 2.25 5.90 -8.25
C ILE A 102 2.01 4.71 -7.32
N TRP A 103 3.10 4.18 -6.75
CA TRP A 103 3.00 3.18 -5.70
C TRP A 103 2.57 3.84 -4.38
N ASP A 104 1.57 3.26 -3.71
CA ASP A 104 1.18 3.54 -2.33
C ASP A 104 1.51 2.32 -1.44
#